data_AF-A0A0F9N6M7-F1
#
_entry.id   AF-A0A0F9N6M7-F1
#
_cell.length_a   1.000
_cell.length_b   1.000
_cell.length_c   1.000
_cell.angle_alpha   90.00
_cell.angle_beta   90.00
_cell.angle_gamma   90.00
#
_symmetry.space_group_name_H-M   'P 1'
#
loop_
_entity.id
_entity.type
_entity.pdbx_description
1 polymer ?
#
loop_
_entity_poly.entity_id
_entity_poly.type
_entity_poly.pdbx_seq_one_letter_code
_entity_poly.pdbx_strand_id
1 'polypeptide(L)' 'ILLEINNKKILFGQDLHGPIIPGVSNYGDYQNSLKKLLDLNADILCEGHFGIFQPASEVQKFIKRYID' A
#
# COMPACT_ATOMS: atom_id res chain seq x y z
N ILE A 1 -1.46 -7.83 4.16
CA ILE A 1 -2.36 -9.01 4.00
C ILE A 1 -3.41 -8.64 2.96
N LEU A 2 -3.67 -9.50 1.97
CA LEU A 2 -4.76 -9.30 1.02
C LEU A 2 -5.91 -10.26 1.36
N LEU A 3 -7.13 -9.74 1.45
CA LEU A 3 -8.33 -10.51 1.73
C LEU A 3 -9.39 -10.21 0.66
N GLU A 4 -10.14 -11.22 0.24
CA GLU A 4 -11.25 -11.06 -0.69
C GLU A 4 -12.57 -11.39 0.00
N ILE A 5 -13.49 -10.42 0.06
CA ILE A 5 -14.83 -10.59 0.63
C ILE A 5 -15.83 -9.90 -0.29
N ASN A 6 -16.95 -10.56 -0.62
CA ASN A 6 -18.02 -10.00 -1.43
C ASN A 6 -17.51 -9.35 -2.74
N ASN A 7 -16.58 -10.04 -3.42
CA ASN A 7 -15.90 -9.57 -4.64
C ASN A 7 -15.12 -8.25 -4.49
N LYS A 8 -14.71 -7.89 -3.26
CA LYS A 8 -13.81 -6.77 -3.00
C LYS A 8 -12.48 -7.26 -2.46
N LYS A 9 -11.39 -6.67 -2.97
CA LYS A 9 -10.03 -6.86 -2.48
C LYS A 9 -9.70 -5.83 -1.39
N ILE A 10 -9.39 -6.33 -0.20
CA ILE A 10 -9.05 -5.54 0.98
C ILE A 10 -7.58 -5.77 1.30
N LEU A 11 -6.77 -4.73 1.12
CA LEU A 11 -5.36 -4.72 1.47
C LEU A 11 -5.17 -4.13 2.88
N PHE A 12 -4.68 -4.93 3.81
CA PHE A 12 -4.20 -4.45 5.10
C PHE A 12 -2.71 -4.16 4.99
N GLY A 13 -2.32 -2.89 5.04
CA GLY A 13 -0.94 -2.42 4.97
C GLY A 13 -0.70 -1.35 6.03
N GLN A 14 0.08 -1.65 7.07
CA GLN A 14 0.21 -0.78 8.25
C GLN A 14 1.01 0.50 7.99
N ASP A 15 2.26 0.35 7.53
CA ASP A 15 3.24 1.44 7.47
C ASP A 15 3.81 1.59 6.06
N LEU A 16 2.91 1.70 5.08
CA LEU A 16 3.32 1.85 3.68
C LEU A 16 4.02 3.18 3.42
N HIS A 17 3.86 4.15 4.31
CA HIS A 17 4.43 5.48 4.20
C HIS A 17 5.90 5.58 4.65
N GLY A 18 6.48 4.50 5.22
CA GLY A 18 7.83 4.51 5.79
C GLY A 18 7.84 4.82 7.29
N PRO A 19 8.99 5.20 7.88
CA PRO A 19 10.16 5.82 7.23
C PRO A 19 11.12 4.82 6.57
N ILE A 20 11.88 5.31 5.59
CA ILE A 20 13.03 4.59 5.02
C ILE A 20 14.29 5.06 5.75
N ILE A 21 14.92 4.17 6.51
CA ILE A 21 16.04 4.50 7.38
C ILE A 21 17.34 4.02 6.71
N PRO A 22 18.30 4.91 6.39
CA PRO A 22 19.59 4.51 5.83
C PRO A 22 20.33 3.50 6.72
N GLY A 23 20.82 2.41 6.12
CA GLY A 23 21.52 1.34 6.84
C GLY A 23 20.60 0.33 7.55
N VAL A 24 19.28 0.53 7.54
CA VAL A 24 18.28 -0.41 8.09
C VAL A 24 17.31 -0.86 7.00
N SER A 25 16.80 0.09 6.21
CA SER A 25 15.86 -0.16 5.12
C SER A 25 16.58 -0.21 3.77
N ASN A 26 16.08 -1.06 2.86
CA ASN A 26 16.49 -1.03 1.46
C ASN A 26 15.47 -0.26 0.63
N TYR A 27 15.89 0.85 0.04
CA TYR A 27 15.00 1.71 -0.75
C TYR A 27 14.46 1.02 -2.01
N GLY A 28 15.31 0.22 -2.69
CA GLY A 28 14.90 -0.52 -3.87
C GLY A 28 13.84 -1.59 -3.56
N ASP A 29 14.01 -2.31 -2.46
CA ASP A 29 13.03 -3.31 -2.02
C ASP A 29 11.70 -2.67 -1.59
N TYR A 30 11.76 -1.49 -0.96
CA TYR A 30 10.58 -0.70 -0.64
C TYR A 30 9.82 -0.29 -1.91
N GLN A 31 10.51 0.32 -2.89
CA GLN A 31 9.93 0.73 -4.17
C GLN A 31 9.31 -0.46 -4.92
N ASN A 32 10.02 -1.60 -4.96
CA ASN A 32 9.51 -2.83 -5.58
C ASN A 32 8.29 -3.39 -4.84
N SER A 33 8.25 -3.28 -3.52
CA SER A 33 7.10 -3.72 -2.71
C SER A 33 5.87 -2.85 -2.97
N LEU A 34 6.03 -1.52 -3.02
CA LEU A 34 4.92 -0.62 -3.36
C LEU A 34 4.35 -0.88 -4.75
N LYS A 35 5.21 -1.14 -5.76
CA LYS A 35 4.77 -1.49 -7.12
C LYS A 35 3.97 -2.80 -7.13
N LYS A 36 4.44 -3.83 -6.41
CA LYS A 36 3.68 -5.08 -6.24
C LYS A 36 2.32 -4.86 -5.58
N LEU A 37 2.24 -4.01 -4.56
CA LEU A 37 0.97 -3.68 -3.90
C LEU A 37 0.01 -2.93 -4.83
N LEU A 38 0.52 -2.06 -5.69
CA LEU A 38 -0.27 -1.37 -6.71
C LEU A 38 -0.89 -2.36 -7.70
N ASP A 39 -0.14 -3.37 -8.13
CA ASP A 39 -0.58 -4.41 -9.07
C ASP A 39 -1.69 -5.33 -8.49
N LEU A 40 -1.86 -5.37 -7.16
CA LEU A 40 -2.95 -6.12 -6.53
C LEU A 40 -4.33 -5.54 -6.90
N ASN A 41 -4.38 -4.27 -7.31
CA ASN A 41 -5.62 -3.54 -7.63
C ASN A 41 -6.65 -3.65 -6.50
N ALA A 42 -6.22 -3.36 -5.26
CA ALA A 42 -7.09 -3.42 -4.10
C ALA A 42 -8.18 -2.34 -4.14
N ASP A 43 -9.40 -2.70 -3.76
CA ASP A 43 -10.54 -1.79 -3.68
C ASP A 43 -10.51 -0.95 -2.40
N ILE A 44 -9.95 -1.53 -1.33
CA ILE A 44 -9.87 -0.93 0.00
C ILE A 44 -8.46 -1.14 0.54
N LEU A 45 -7.83 -0.09 1.06
CA LEU A 45 -6.60 -0.14 1.84
C LEU A 45 -6.89 0.25 3.28
N CYS A 46 -6.59 -0.64 4.23
CA CYS A 46 -6.59 -0.36 5.66
C CYS A 46 -5.17 0.02 6.08
N GLU A 47 -4.91 1.32 6.21
CA GLU A 47 -3.62 1.89 6.61
C GLU A 47 -3.62 2.21 8.12
N GLY A 48 -2.52 1.89 8.81
CA GLY A 48 -2.46 1.90 10.27
C GLY A 48 -2.49 3.29 10.90
N HIS A 49 -1.97 4.30 10.19
CA HIS A 49 -1.76 5.67 10.67
C HIS A 49 -2.70 6.68 10.02
N PHE A 50 -3.08 6.44 8.76
CA PHE A 50 -3.90 7.36 7.96
C PHE A 50 -5.34 6.88 7.77
N GLY A 51 -5.68 5.66 8.21
CA GLY A 51 -7.03 5.12 8.18
C GLY A 51 -7.35 4.35 6.90
N ILE A 52 -8.63 4.36 6.51
CA ILE A 52 -9.14 3.53 5.41
C ILE A 52 -9.26 4.34 4.12
N PHE A 53 -8.63 3.85 3.05
CA PHE A 53 -8.72 4.41 1.70
C PHE A 53 -9.60 3.55 0.81
N GLN A 54 -10.58 4.18 0.18
CA GLN A 54 -11.48 3.61 -0.82
C GLN A 54 -12.13 4.77 -1.60
N PRO A 55 -12.53 4.59 -2.88
CA PRO A 55 -12.44 3.36 -3.68
C PRO A 55 -11.01 3.08 -4.18
N ALA A 56 -10.85 2.08 -5.05
CA ALA A 56 -9.56 1.65 -5.62
C ALA A 56 -8.69 2.83 -6.14
N SER A 57 -9.30 3.89 -6.68
CA SER A 57 -8.57 5.08 -7.12
C SER A 57 -7.84 5.81 -5.99
N GLU A 58 -8.45 5.92 -4.80
CA GLU A 58 -7.80 6.53 -3.64
C GLU A 58 -6.73 5.61 -3.06
N VAL A 59 -6.91 4.28 -3.14
CA VAL A 59 -5.85 3.31 -2.79
C VAL A 59 -4.64 3.49 -3.70
N GLN A 60 -4.84 3.52 -5.02
CA GLN A 60 -3.77 3.73 -5.98
C GLN A 60 -3.08 5.08 -5.77
N LYS A 61 -3.86 6.14 -5.55
CA LYS A 61 -3.34 7.48 -5.29
C LYS A 61 -2.50 7.52 -4.01
N PHE A 62 -2.93 6.85 -2.95
CA PHE A 62 -2.14 6.75 -1.72
C PHE A 62 -0.80 6.07 -1.98
N ILE A 63 -0.80 4.87 -2.58
CA ILE A 63 0.45 4.10 -2.84
C ILE A 63 1.38 4.87 -3.78
N LYS A 64 0.84 5.49 -4.85
CA LYS A 64 1.62 6.25 -5.84
C LYS A 64 2.33 7.49 -5.25
N ARG A 65 1.86 8.06 -4.14
CA ARG A 65 2.55 9.17 -3.47
C ARG A 65 3.94 8.80 -2.94
N TYR A 66 4.21 7.51 -2.81
CA TYR A 66 5.44 6.97 -2.25
C TYR A 66 6.29 6.22 -3.28
N ILE A 67 5.85 6.18 -4.54
CA ILE A 67 6.61 5.60 -5.65
C ILE A 67 7.38 6.72 -6.36
N ASP A 68 8.65 6.44 -6.66
CA ASP A 68 9.49 7.25 -7.56
C ASP A 68 9.28 6.89 -9.04
#